data_AF-J3Z5L8-F1
#
_entry.id   AF-J3Z5L8-F1
#
_cell.length_a   1.000
_cell.length_b   1.000
_cell.length_c   1.000
_cell.angle_alpha   90.00
_cell.angle_beta   90.00
_cell.angle_gamma   90.00
#
_symmetry.space_group_name_H-M   'P 1'
#
loop_
_entity.id
_entity.type
_entity.pdbx_description
1 polymer ?
#
loop_
_entity_poly.entity_id
_entity_poly.type
_entity_poly.pdbx_seq_one_letter_code
_entity_poly.pdbx_strand_id
1 'polypeptide(L)'
;MYVLDEHLYGLHKCDKHQLLKTLTDLRDIGNTVIVVKHDEKAIRPADHVIDIGPGAGMRDGELVAKGTTKEVITNSRSLTGQFLSGKRKVSIPKKSYST
;
A
#
# COMPACT_ATOMS: atom_id res chain seq x y z
N MET A 1 -11.37 16.63 -3.93
CA MET A 1 -10.17 15.92 -3.43
C MET A 1 -10.57 15.18 -2.16
N TYR A 2 -10.26 13.89 -2.07
CA TYR A 2 -10.57 13.03 -0.92
C TYR A 2 -9.28 12.45 -0.35
N VAL A 3 -9.16 12.42 0.98
CA VAL A 3 -8.01 11.85 1.68
C VAL A 3 -8.54 10.81 2.68
N LEU A 4 -8.06 9.57 2.58
CA LEU A 4 -8.51 8.47 3.41
C LEU A 4 -7.33 7.84 4.14
N ASP A 5 -7.50 7.66 5.45
CA ASP A 5 -6.52 7.01 6.29
C ASP A 5 -6.83 5.52 6.50
N GLU A 6 -5.85 4.76 6.97
CA GLU A 6 -5.84 3.31 7.06
C GLU A 6 -6.75 2.73 8.17
N HIS A 7 -7.81 3.41 8.56
CA HIS A 7 -8.67 2.99 9.66
C HIS A 7 -9.75 1.99 9.20
N LEU A 8 -9.35 0.89 8.56
CA LEU A 8 -10.25 -0.20 8.13
C LEU A 8 -10.30 -1.37 9.13
N TYR A 9 -10.03 -1.09 10.41
CA TYR A 9 -10.09 -2.10 11.47
C TYR A 9 -11.50 -2.72 11.54
N GLY A 10 -11.58 -4.05 11.47
CA GLY A 10 -12.85 -4.80 11.58
C GLY A 10 -13.56 -5.12 10.27
N LEU A 11 -13.13 -4.58 9.12
CA LEU A 11 -13.75 -4.94 7.83
C LEU A 11 -13.31 -6.32 7.35
N HIS A 12 -14.29 -7.12 6.91
CA HIS A 12 -14.03 -8.41 6.29
C HIS A 12 -13.22 -8.21 4.99
N LYS A 13 -12.43 -9.22 4.59
CA LYS A 13 -11.54 -9.12 3.42
C LYS A 13 -12.28 -8.77 2.13
N CYS A 14 -13.53 -9.19 1.99
CA CYS A 14 -14.38 -8.85 0.84
C CYS A 14 -14.74 -7.36 0.82
N ASP A 15 -15.07 -6.77 1.96
CA ASP A 15 -15.53 -5.38 2.06
C ASP A 15 -14.41 -4.40 1.72
N LYS A 16 -13.16 -4.76 2.06
CA LYS A 16 -11.98 -3.98 1.66
C LYS A 16 -11.84 -3.89 0.15
N HIS A 17 -12.14 -4.97 -0.58
CA HIS A 17 -12.07 -4.96 -2.05
C HIS A 17 -13.18 -4.09 -2.66
N GLN A 18 -14.40 -4.22 -2.14
CA GLN A 18 -15.52 -3.38 -2.57
C GLN A 18 -15.24 -1.89 -2.33
N LEU A 19 -14.62 -1.55 -1.19
CA LEU A 19 -14.22 -0.18 -0.90
C LEU A 19 -13.20 0.35 -1.91
N LEU A 20 -12.14 -0.42 -2.22
CA LEU A 20 -11.15 -0.01 -3.22
C LEU A 20 -11.78 0.23 -4.59
N LYS A 21 -12.76 -0.59 -4.97
CA LYS A 21 -13.54 -0.37 -6.19
C LYS A 21 -14.29 0.96 -6.12
N THR A 22 -15.02 1.24 -5.05
CA THR A 22 -15.73 2.52 -4.88
C THR A 22 -14.80 3.72 -4.93
N LEU A 23 -13.59 3.63 -4.36
CA LEU A 23 -12.59 4.69 -4.44
C LEU A 23 -12.06 4.90 -5.86
N THR A 24 -11.95 3.82 -6.62
CA THR A 24 -11.59 3.87 -8.05
C THR A 24 -12.70 4.53 -8.85
N ASP A 25 -13.96 4.13 -8.63
CA ASP A 25 -15.14 4.72 -9.28
C ASP A 25 -15.22 6.23 -8.95
N LEU A 26 -14.91 6.64 -7.71
CA LEU A 26 -14.88 8.04 -7.30
C LEU A 26 -13.80 8.84 -8.04
N ARG A 27 -12.63 8.24 -8.26
CA ARG A 27 -11.55 8.83 -9.08
C ARG A 27 -12.02 9.03 -10.52
N ASP A 28 -12.65 8.02 -11.11
CA ASP A 28 -13.05 8.00 -12.52
C ASP A 28 -14.13 9.05 -12.85
N ILE A 29 -14.88 9.50 -11.85
CA ILE A 29 -15.85 10.62 -11.96
C ILE A 29 -15.13 12.00 -11.99
N GLY A 30 -13.81 12.04 -11.84
CA GLY A 30 -12.98 13.25 -11.95
C GLY A 30 -12.42 13.75 -10.61
N ASN A 31 -12.47 12.94 -9.56
CA ASN A 31 -11.92 13.31 -8.25
C ASN A 31 -10.47 12.84 -8.07
N THR A 32 -9.68 13.60 -7.33
CA THR A 32 -8.41 13.10 -6.77
C THR A 32 -8.66 12.39 -5.45
N VAL A 33 -8.18 11.15 -5.33
CA VAL A 33 -8.27 10.33 -4.12
C VAL A 33 -6.86 10.00 -3.63
N ILE A 34 -6.55 10.35 -2.38
CA ILE A 34 -5.30 10.01 -1.69
C ILE A 34 -5.64 9.00 -0.60
N VAL A 35 -4.94 7.87 -0.57
CA VAL A 35 -5.21 6.80 0.38
C VAL A 35 -3.91 6.34 1.02
N VAL A 36 -3.90 6.27 2.35
CA VAL A 36 -2.81 5.63 3.12
C VAL A 36 -3.13 4.14 3.24
N LYS A 37 -2.25 3.28 2.71
CA LYS A 37 -2.38 1.82 2.70
C LYS A 37 -1.03 1.11 2.73
N HIS A 38 -1.06 -0.11 3.26
CA HIS A 38 0.02 -1.09 3.15
C HIS A 38 -0.39 -2.38 2.40
N ASP A 39 -1.64 -2.49 1.94
CA ASP A 39 -2.15 -3.69 1.24
C ASP A 39 -1.73 -3.68 -0.25
N GLU A 40 -1.11 -4.77 -0.70
CA GLU A 40 -0.68 -4.98 -2.08
C GLU A 40 -1.80 -4.79 -3.11
N LYS A 41 -3.04 -5.19 -2.79
CA LYS A 41 -4.22 -5.05 -3.67
C LYS A 41 -4.64 -3.59 -3.85
N ALA A 42 -4.28 -2.72 -2.91
CA ALA A 42 -4.48 -1.29 -3.03
C ALA A 42 -3.35 -0.64 -3.84
N ILE A 43 -2.11 -1.04 -3.57
CA ILE A 43 -0.92 -0.41 -4.16
C ILE A 43 -0.76 -0.78 -5.63
N ARG A 44 -1.01 -2.05 -6.00
CA ARG A 44 -0.83 -2.53 -7.38
C ARG A 44 -1.61 -1.74 -8.46
N PRO A 45 -2.92 -1.50 -8.29
CA PRO A 45 -3.72 -0.75 -9.26
C PRO A 45 -3.60 0.77 -9.13
N ALA A 46 -2.83 1.29 -8.16
CA ALA A 46 -2.69 2.73 -7.98
C ALA A 46 -2.04 3.40 -9.19
N ASP A 47 -2.59 4.55 -9.59
CA ASP A 47 -2.01 5.34 -10.69
C ASP A 47 -0.64 5.93 -10.30
N HIS A 48 -0.52 6.32 -9.02
CA HIS A 48 0.68 6.90 -8.46
C HIS A 48 0.86 6.45 -7.00
N VAL A 49 2.09 6.11 -6.65
CA VAL A 49 2.50 5.63 -5.33
C VAL A 49 3.54 6.59 -4.77
N ILE A 50 3.41 6.89 -3.48
CA ILE A 50 4.39 7.66 -2.70
C ILE A 50 4.84 6.73 -1.57
N ASP A 51 6.11 6.36 -1.57
CA ASP A 51 6.72 5.52 -0.55
C ASP A 51 7.50 6.39 0.44
N ILE A 52 7.08 6.34 1.71
CA ILE A 52 7.64 7.12 2.81
C ILE A 52 8.32 6.16 3.78
N GLY A 53 9.56 6.45 4.18
CA GLY A 53 10.34 5.56 5.05
C GLY A 53 11.85 5.83 4.96
N PRO A 54 12.73 4.94 5.43
CA PRO A 54 12.54 3.52 5.70
C PRO A 54 12.15 3.15 7.15
N GLY A 55 12.19 4.08 8.10
CA GLY A 55 11.86 3.83 9.51
C GLY A 55 10.57 4.51 9.97
N ALA A 56 10.32 4.46 11.28
CA ALA A 56 9.20 5.10 11.93
C ALA A 56 9.69 6.00 13.06
N GLY A 57 9.16 7.22 13.17
CA GLY A 57 9.50 8.16 14.23
C GLY A 57 9.68 9.60 13.74
N MET A 58 10.00 10.49 14.67
CA MET A 58 10.06 11.96 14.44
C MET A 58 11.17 12.40 13.47
N ARG A 59 12.15 11.53 13.22
CA ARG A 59 13.26 11.77 12.27
C ARG A 59 13.14 10.95 10.99
N ASP A 60 12.10 10.14 10.87
CA ASP A 60 11.73 9.44 9.66
C ASP A 60 10.61 10.20 8.92
N GLY A 61 10.36 9.85 7.66
CA GLY A 61 9.44 10.61 6.80
C GLY A 61 10.06 11.04 5.46
N GLU A 62 11.22 10.49 5.11
CA GLU A 62 11.83 10.76 3.81
C GLU A 62 10.99 10.20 2.66
N LEU A 63 10.97 10.94 1.56
CA LEU A 63 10.45 10.45 0.30
C LEU A 63 11.45 9.45 -0.32
N VAL A 64 11.17 8.16 -0.17
CA VAL A 64 12.04 7.08 -0.66
C VAL A 64 11.85 6.85 -2.16
N ALA A 65 10.59 6.84 -2.59
CA ALA A 65 10.21 6.66 -3.99
C ALA A 65 8.88 7.36 -4.27
N LYS A 66 8.71 7.83 -5.51
CA LYS A 66 7.42 8.27 -6.04
C LYS A 66 7.33 7.94 -7.52
N GLY A 67 6.10 7.75 -8.00
CA GLY A 67 5.81 7.51 -9.41
C GLY A 67 4.75 6.45 -9.59
N THR A 68 4.74 5.82 -10.75
CA THR A 68 3.93 4.63 -11.00
C THR A 68 4.34 3.47 -10.09
N THR A 69 3.43 2.52 -9.88
CA THR A 69 3.71 1.29 -9.14
C THR A 69 4.94 0.55 -9.69
N LYS A 70 5.14 0.55 -11.01
CA LYS A 70 6.32 -0.09 -11.65
C LYS A 70 7.63 0.59 -11.26
N GLU A 71 7.67 1.92 -11.26
CA GLU A 71 8.85 2.69 -10.88
C GLU A 71 9.21 2.44 -9.41
N VAL A 72 8.21 2.41 -8.51
CA VAL A 72 8.43 2.08 -7.09
C VAL A 72 8.94 0.65 -6.91
N ILE A 73 8.39 -0.33 -7.64
CA ILE A 73 8.87 -1.73 -7.62
C ILE A 73 10.35 -1.85 -8.04
N THR A 74 10.79 -1.06 -9.01
CA THR A 74 12.18 -1.08 -9.49
C THR A 74 13.16 -0.32 -8.59
N ASN A 75 12.66 0.55 -7.70
CA ASN A 75 13.50 1.35 -6.81
C ASN A 75 14.08 0.49 -5.68
N SER A 76 15.41 0.34 -5.66
CA SER A 76 16.11 -0.48 -4.65
C SER A 76 16.02 0.08 -3.23
N ARG A 77 15.81 1.39 -3.05
CA ARG A 77 15.64 2.02 -1.74
C ARG A 77 14.25 1.78 -1.15
N SER A 78 13.25 1.51 -2.00
CA SER A 78 11.86 1.28 -1.57
C SER A 78 11.71 -0.08 -0.90
N LEU A 79 11.43 -0.08 0.40
CA LEU A 79 11.10 -1.32 1.12
C LEU A 79 9.81 -1.92 0.57
N THR A 80 8.81 -1.07 0.31
CA THR A 80 7.54 -1.43 -0.33
C THR A 80 7.78 -2.10 -1.69
N GLY A 81 8.62 -1.52 -2.54
CA GLY A 81 9.00 -2.09 -3.84
C GLY A 81 9.72 -3.44 -3.73
N GLN A 82 10.57 -3.64 -2.72
CA GLN A 82 11.22 -4.93 -2.45
C GLN A 82 10.22 -6.02 -2.07
N PHE A 83 9.15 -5.71 -1.32
CA PHE A 83 8.08 -6.67 -1.02
C PHE A 83 7.19 -6.92 -2.25
N LEU A 84 6.80 -5.88 -2.99
CA LEU A 84 5.97 -6.02 -4.19
C LEU A 84 6.64 -6.78 -5.34
N SER A 85 7.98 -6.70 -5.44
CA SER A 85 8.79 -7.49 -6.39
C SER A 85 9.06 -8.92 -5.91
N GLY A 86 8.79 -9.22 -4.64
CA GLY A 86 9.13 -10.51 -4.03
C GLY A 86 10.61 -10.70 -3.70
N LYS A 87 11.45 -9.66 -3.82
CA LYS A 87 12.85 -9.67 -3.33
C LYS A 87 12.91 -9.88 -1.82
N ARG A 88 11.94 -9.34 -1.09
CA ARG A 88 11.67 -9.64 0.31
C ARG A 88 10.32 -10.35 0.43
N LYS A 89 10.23 -11.30 1.36
CA LYS A 89 9.00 -12.03 1.69
C LYS A 89 8.95 -12.28 3.18
N VAL A 90 7.74 -12.27 3.76
CA VAL A 90 7.52 -12.73 5.12
C VAL A 90 7.53 -14.26 5.12
N SER A 91 8.43 -14.87 5.89
CA SER A 91 8.49 -16.33 6.01
C SER A 91 7.30 -16.84 6.81
N ILE A 92 6.59 -17.85 6.28
CA ILE A 92 5.56 -18.56 7.04
C ILE A 92 6.27 -19.56 7.97
N PRO A 93 6.06 -19.50 9.29
CA PRO A 93 6.67 -20.47 10.21
C PRO A 93 6.20 -21.90 9.89
N LYS A 94 7.12 -22.86 9.87
CA LYS A 94 6.84 -24.28 9.55
C LYS A 94 6.01 -25.02 10.63
N LYS A 95 5.82 -24.43 11.81
CA LYS A 95 4.98 -24.98 12.89
C LYS A 95 3.96 -23.93 13.31
N SER A 96 2.69 -24.18 13.02
CA SER A 96 1.58 -23.50 13.66
C SER A 96 1.41 -24.12 15.05
N TYR A 97 1.69 -23.37 16.11
CA TYR A 97 1.24 -23.74 17.45
C TYR A 97 -0.26 -23.50 17.49
N SER A 98 -1.05 -24.50 17.11
CA SER A 98 -2.46 -24.57 17.49
C SER A 98 -2.49 -24.91 18.97
N THR A 99 -2.91 -23.96 19.79
CA THR A 99 -3.30 -24.21 21.18
C THR A 99 -4.80 -24.18 21.24
#